data_AF-A0A7Y2J938-F1
#
_entry.id   AF-A0A7Y2J938-F1
#
_cell.length_a   1.000
_cell.length_b   1.000
_cell.length_c   1.000
_cell.angle_alpha   90.00
_cell.angle_beta   90.00
_cell.angle_gamma   90.00
#
_symmetry.space_group_name_H-M   'P 1'
#
loop_
_entity.id
_entity.type
_entity.pdbx_description
1 polymer ?
#
loop_
_entity_poly.entity_id
_entity_poly.type
_entity_poly.pdbx_seq_one_letter_code
_entity_poly.pdbx_strand_id
1 'polypeptide(L)'
;MKTFRTILLATLLILTGGCTEENKTLSFSDKLNGSWNLSSLSGGFAGVDFDFSEGEVIWDYNSNTMMVSVTSNLDADDMRSSFLPLQEGEYEFSINESGGNTFLVIDGAGIYENNEFGKIDLNNSTLTIDQGQGSNGGADDVYVLILTK
;
A
#
# COMPACT_ATOMS: atom_id res chain seq x y z
N MET A 1 24.83 21.64 78.21
CA MET A 1 25.94 21.06 77.42
C MET A 1 25.36 20.11 76.39
N LYS A 2 25.64 20.41 75.11
CA LYS A 2 25.75 19.50 73.95
C LYS A 2 24.47 18.80 73.42
N THR A 3 23.93 19.42 72.37
CA THR A 3 23.02 18.93 71.33
C THR A 3 23.66 17.84 70.46
N PHE A 4 22.93 16.76 70.14
CA PHE A 4 23.29 15.70 69.19
C PHE A 4 22.00 15.01 68.72
N ARG A 5 21.74 14.59 67.47
CA ARG A 5 22.28 14.83 66.13
C ARG A 5 21.14 14.41 65.18
N THR A 6 20.90 15.21 64.15
CA THR A 6 20.00 14.96 63.03
C THR A 6 20.39 13.66 62.29
N ILE A 7 19.45 12.74 62.06
CA ILE A 7 19.61 11.66 61.06
C ILE A 7 18.57 11.87 59.98
N LEU A 8 19.05 12.35 58.84
CA LEU A 8 18.36 12.60 57.59
C LEU A 8 18.16 11.25 56.89
N LEU A 9 16.94 10.73 56.86
CA LEU A 9 16.60 9.51 56.11
C LEU A 9 16.24 9.93 54.68
N ALA A 10 17.23 9.89 53.79
CA ALA A 10 17.06 10.17 52.37
C ALA A 10 16.41 8.96 51.68
N THR A 11 15.10 9.03 51.46
CA THR A 11 14.36 8.06 50.64
C THR A 11 14.63 8.36 49.17
N LEU A 12 15.56 7.63 48.58
CA LEU A 12 15.84 7.63 47.14
C LEU A 12 14.73 6.85 46.44
N LEU A 13 13.69 7.54 45.97
CA LEU A 13 12.66 6.98 45.12
C LEU A 13 13.20 6.91 43.69
N ILE A 14 13.70 5.74 43.30
CA ILE A 14 14.17 5.47 41.94
C ILE A 14 12.94 5.36 41.05
N LEU A 15 12.64 6.42 40.30
CA LEU A 15 11.68 6.40 39.20
C LEU A 15 12.34 5.64 38.03
N THR A 16 12.08 4.35 37.92
CA THR A 16 12.35 3.63 36.66
C THR A 16 11.23 3.98 35.69
N GLY A 17 11.47 5.00 34.85
CA GLY A 17 10.68 5.25 33.66
C GLY A 17 10.84 4.07 32.72
N GLY A 18 9.83 3.20 32.67
CA GLY A 18 9.69 2.21 31.60
C GLY A 18 9.30 2.95 30.32
N CYS A 19 10.29 3.32 29.51
CA CYS A 19 10.04 3.51 28.08
C CYS A 19 9.67 2.13 27.52
N THR A 20 8.38 1.87 27.37
CA THR A 20 7.93 0.87 26.41
C THR A 20 8.25 1.45 25.04
N GLU A 21 9.28 0.93 24.37
CA GLU A 21 9.43 1.14 22.94
C GLU A 21 8.19 0.53 22.28
N GLU A 22 7.24 1.38 21.90
CA GLU A 22 6.17 1.00 21.01
C GLU A 22 6.84 0.60 19.69
N ASN A 23 6.97 -0.71 19.45
CA ASN A 23 7.27 -1.23 18.13
C ASN A 23 6.17 -0.72 17.21
N LYS A 24 6.46 0.36 16.50
CA LYS A 24 5.52 1.03 15.60
C LYS A 24 5.34 0.12 14.39
N THR A 25 4.39 -0.80 14.46
CA THR A 25 3.97 -1.59 13.31
C THR A 25 3.52 -0.61 12.23
N LEU A 26 4.24 -0.56 11.11
CA LEU A 26 3.87 0.29 9.98
C LEU A 26 2.51 -0.12 9.44
N SER A 27 1.65 0.86 9.15
CA SER A 27 0.37 0.60 8.48
C SER A 27 0.62 0.04 7.08
N PHE A 28 -0.37 -0.62 6.48
CA PHE A 28 -0.22 -1.13 5.12
C PHE A 28 0.04 0.00 4.12
N SER A 29 -0.65 1.13 4.26
CA SER A 29 -0.42 2.32 3.43
C SER A 29 1.03 2.81 3.51
N ASP A 30 1.66 2.76 4.69
CA ASP A 30 3.07 3.13 4.85
C ASP A 30 4.02 2.18 4.12
N LYS A 31 3.66 0.90 3.99
CA LYS A 31 4.45 -0.10 3.24
C LYS A 31 4.34 0.10 1.72
N LEU A 32 3.20 0.60 1.26
CA LEU A 32 2.99 0.97 -0.15
C LEU A 32 3.73 2.24 -0.54
N ASN A 33 4.05 3.12 0.40
CA ASN A 33 4.67 4.40 0.09
C ASN A 33 5.94 4.27 -0.80
N GLY A 34 6.03 5.15 -1.81
CA GLY A 34 7.08 5.20 -2.81
C GLY A 34 6.63 4.76 -4.21
N SER A 35 7.59 4.74 -5.13
CA SER A 35 7.36 4.39 -6.54
C SER A 35 7.40 2.88 -6.77
N TRP A 36 6.47 2.42 -7.61
CA TRP A 36 6.35 1.04 -8.06
C TRP A 36 6.28 0.99 -9.57
N ASN A 37 7.10 0.17 -10.19
CA ASN A 37 7.04 -0.06 -11.63
C ASN A 37 6.07 -1.20 -11.90
N LEU A 38 5.08 -0.99 -12.77
CA LEU A 38 4.31 -2.11 -13.30
C LEU A 38 5.29 -3.02 -14.05
N SER A 39 5.37 -4.29 -13.66
CA SER A 39 6.23 -5.28 -14.31
C SER A 39 5.43 -6.13 -15.28
N SER A 40 4.21 -6.51 -14.89
CA SER A 40 3.34 -7.32 -15.74
C SER A 40 1.87 -7.06 -15.47
N LEU A 41 1.06 -7.27 -16.51
CA LEU A 41 -0.39 -7.27 -16.48
C LEU A 41 -0.90 -8.48 -17.25
N SER A 42 -1.74 -9.29 -16.61
CA SER A 42 -2.32 -10.47 -17.23
C SER A 42 -3.82 -10.55 -16.96
N GLY A 43 -4.57 -11.20 -17.87
CA GLY A 43 -6.00 -11.44 -17.72
C GLY A 43 -6.86 -10.57 -18.65
N GLY A 44 -8.00 -10.13 -18.15
CA GLY A 44 -9.01 -9.46 -18.95
C GLY A 44 -9.75 -10.43 -19.89
N PHE A 45 -10.89 -9.99 -20.43
CA PHE A 45 -11.67 -10.78 -21.40
C PHE A 45 -10.86 -11.24 -22.62
N ALA A 46 -9.91 -10.42 -23.07
CA ALA A 46 -9.04 -10.73 -24.20
C ALA A 46 -7.90 -11.71 -23.85
N GLY A 47 -7.70 -12.03 -22.56
CA GLY A 47 -6.63 -12.89 -22.09
C GLY A 47 -5.25 -12.33 -22.43
N VAL A 48 -5.04 -11.03 -22.20
CA VAL A 48 -3.74 -10.40 -22.47
C VAL A 48 -2.71 -10.85 -21.44
N ASP A 49 -1.45 -10.79 -21.86
CA ASP A 49 -0.28 -11.06 -21.04
C ASP A 49 0.81 -10.11 -21.51
N PHE A 50 0.99 -9.01 -20.79
CA PHE A 50 1.89 -7.93 -21.14
C PHE A 50 2.95 -7.74 -20.07
N ASP A 51 4.19 -7.66 -20.53
CA ASP A 51 5.33 -7.23 -19.73
C ASP A 51 5.63 -5.75 -19.98
N PHE A 52 6.16 -5.11 -18.94
CA PHE A 52 6.57 -3.72 -18.95
C PHE A 52 8.00 -3.63 -18.42
N SER A 53 8.83 -2.84 -19.11
CA SER A 53 10.16 -2.50 -18.65
C SER A 53 10.07 -1.46 -17.52
N GLU A 54 11.09 -1.43 -16.67
CA GLU A 54 11.21 -0.44 -15.61
C GLU A 54 11.06 0.98 -16.19
N GLY A 55 10.22 1.79 -15.54
CA GLY A 55 9.91 3.15 -15.95
C GLY A 55 8.84 3.29 -17.04
N GLU A 56 8.36 2.22 -17.68
CA GLU A 56 7.29 2.35 -18.69
C GLU A 56 5.96 2.77 -18.07
N VAL A 57 5.59 2.18 -16.93
CA VAL A 57 4.40 2.56 -16.16
C VAL A 57 4.75 2.58 -14.68
N ILE A 58 4.59 3.73 -14.03
CA ILE A 58 5.03 3.99 -12.66
C ILE A 58 3.82 4.40 -11.83
N TRP A 59 3.65 3.78 -10.66
CA TRP A 59 2.65 4.11 -9.65
C TRP A 59 3.38 4.62 -8.41
N ASP A 60 3.26 5.91 -8.12
CA ASP A 60 3.89 6.55 -6.96
C ASP A 60 2.86 6.77 -5.86
N TYR A 61 2.96 5.99 -4.78
CA TYR A 61 2.06 6.09 -3.64
C TYR A 61 2.63 7.04 -2.58
N ASN A 62 1.80 7.99 -2.16
CA ASN A 62 2.09 8.87 -1.05
C ASN A 62 1.11 8.61 0.10
N SER A 63 1.59 7.92 1.15
CA SER A 63 0.74 7.57 2.31
C SER A 63 0.40 8.76 3.20
N ASN A 64 1.11 9.89 3.07
CA ASN A 64 0.80 11.10 3.84
C ASN A 64 -0.42 11.83 3.26
N THR A 65 -0.57 11.82 1.94
CA THR A 65 -1.68 12.47 1.23
C THR A 65 -2.77 11.49 0.82
N MET A 66 -2.53 10.18 0.93
CA MET A 66 -3.42 9.13 0.42
C MET A 66 -3.69 9.27 -1.09
N MET A 67 -2.66 9.68 -1.83
CA MET A 67 -2.72 9.84 -3.29
C MET A 67 -1.78 8.85 -3.97
N VAL A 68 -2.20 8.31 -5.11
CA VAL A 68 -1.34 7.57 -6.05
C VAL A 68 -1.25 8.35 -7.36
N SER A 69 -0.03 8.61 -7.81
CA SER A 69 0.24 9.21 -9.12
C SER A 69 0.67 8.13 -10.10
N VAL A 70 -0.07 7.98 -11.19
CA VAL A 70 0.24 7.04 -12.27
C VAL A 70 0.87 7.82 -13.41
N THR A 71 2.06 7.41 -13.85
CA THR A 71 2.75 7.94 -15.03
C THR A 71 2.92 6.84 -16.05
N SER A 72 2.64 7.11 -17.33
CA SER A 72 2.87 6.17 -18.43
C SER A 72 3.80 6.79 -19.47
N ASN A 73 4.96 6.18 -19.69
CA ASN A 73 5.94 6.56 -20.70
C ASN A 73 5.82 5.72 -21.99
N LEU A 74 4.72 4.98 -22.15
CA LEU A 74 4.41 4.24 -23.37
C LEU A 74 4.11 5.19 -24.53
N ASP A 75 4.49 4.79 -25.75
CA ASP A 75 4.07 5.51 -26.95
C ASP A 75 2.54 5.49 -27.11
N ALA A 76 1.98 6.56 -27.67
CA ALA A 76 0.53 6.68 -27.85
C ALA A 76 -0.08 5.58 -28.75
N ASP A 77 0.72 5.02 -29.66
CA ASP A 77 0.32 3.93 -30.55
C ASP A 77 0.63 2.54 -29.95
N ASP A 78 1.22 2.47 -28.75
CA ASP A 78 1.44 1.21 -28.06
C ASP A 78 0.10 0.65 -27.56
N MET A 79 -0.28 -0.51 -28.08
CA MET A 79 -1.52 -1.17 -27.71
C MET A 79 -1.63 -1.42 -26.19
N ARG A 80 -0.52 -1.64 -25.48
CA ARG A 80 -0.50 -1.87 -24.02
C ARG A 80 -1.11 -0.71 -23.25
N SER A 81 -0.96 0.53 -23.73
CA SER A 81 -1.55 1.74 -23.14
C SER A 81 -3.08 1.63 -22.99
N SER A 82 -3.75 1.06 -23.98
CA SER A 82 -5.22 0.89 -23.98
C SER A 82 -5.72 -0.16 -23.00
N PHE A 83 -4.83 -1.03 -22.49
CA PHE A 83 -5.16 -2.09 -21.53
C PHE A 83 -4.78 -1.71 -20.08
N LEU A 84 -4.19 -0.53 -19.85
CA LEU A 84 -3.85 -0.11 -18.50
C LEU A 84 -5.13 0.06 -17.64
N PRO A 85 -5.23 -0.63 -16.48
CA PRO A 85 -6.42 -0.57 -15.62
C PRO A 85 -6.61 0.78 -14.96
N LEU A 86 -5.54 1.55 -14.87
CA LEU A 86 -5.53 2.93 -14.40
C LEU A 86 -4.70 3.75 -15.39
N GLN A 87 -5.29 4.81 -15.91
CA GLN A 87 -4.64 5.70 -16.87
C GLN A 87 -3.72 6.70 -16.15
N GLU A 88 -2.91 7.44 -16.91
CA GLU A 88 -2.08 8.50 -16.32
C GLU A 88 -2.93 9.53 -15.57
N GLY A 89 -2.54 9.86 -14.34
CA GLY A 89 -3.29 10.76 -13.48
C GLY A 89 -2.99 10.61 -11.99
N GLU A 90 -3.72 11.37 -11.18
CA GLU A 90 -3.67 11.28 -9.71
C GLU A 90 -5.00 10.79 -9.17
N TYR A 91 -4.94 9.85 -8.23
CA TYR A 91 -6.11 9.20 -7.66
C TYR A 91 -6.01 9.14 -6.14
N GLU A 92 -7.13 9.35 -5.46
CA GLU A 92 -7.24 9.05 -4.03
C GLU A 92 -7.25 7.53 -3.84
N PHE A 93 -6.43 7.03 -2.91
CA PHE A 93 -6.43 5.62 -2.55
C PHE A 93 -6.63 5.42 -1.05
N SER A 94 -7.17 4.26 -0.69
CA SER A 94 -7.19 3.82 0.70
C SER A 94 -7.06 2.30 0.78
N ILE A 95 -6.94 1.79 1.99
CA ILE A 95 -6.79 0.35 2.27
C ILE A 95 -7.99 -0.12 3.08
N ASN A 96 -8.61 -1.21 2.63
CA ASN A 96 -9.64 -1.92 3.37
C ASN A 96 -9.12 -3.30 3.81
N GLU A 97 -9.47 -3.73 5.02
CA GLU A 97 -9.12 -5.05 5.54
C GLU A 97 -10.41 -5.82 5.85
N SER A 98 -10.57 -6.99 5.24
CA SER A 98 -11.76 -7.83 5.44
C SER A 98 -11.40 -9.31 5.30
N GLY A 99 -11.90 -10.13 6.23
CA GLY A 99 -11.70 -11.59 6.18
C GLY A 99 -10.24 -12.03 6.25
N GLY A 100 -9.34 -11.21 6.81
CA GLY A 100 -7.90 -11.47 6.85
C GLY A 100 -7.16 -11.15 5.54
N ASN A 101 -7.84 -10.55 4.57
CA ASN A 101 -7.26 -10.04 3.33
C ASN A 101 -7.20 -8.51 3.36
N THR A 102 -6.30 -7.96 2.55
CA THR A 102 -6.17 -6.52 2.34
C THR A 102 -6.59 -6.18 0.91
N PHE A 103 -7.33 -5.08 0.75
CA PHE A 103 -7.87 -4.62 -0.52
C PHE A 103 -7.46 -3.17 -0.76
N LEU A 104 -7.05 -2.89 -2.00
CA LEU A 104 -6.82 -1.52 -2.46
C LEU A 104 -8.15 -0.92 -2.88
N VAL A 105 -8.40 0.31 -2.45
CA VAL A 105 -9.53 1.14 -2.88
C VAL A 105 -8.95 2.30 -3.67
N ILE A 106 -9.47 2.57 -4.87
CA ILE A 106 -9.08 3.71 -5.69
C ILE A 106 -10.35 4.44 -6.12
N ASP A 107 -10.52 5.69 -5.70
CA ASP A 107 -11.73 6.44 -6.01
C ASP A 107 -11.93 6.59 -7.54
N GLY A 108 -13.14 6.32 -8.01
CA GLY A 108 -13.49 6.36 -9.42
C GLY A 108 -12.94 5.23 -10.31
N ALA A 109 -12.19 4.26 -9.75
CA ALA A 109 -11.60 3.16 -10.51
C ALA A 109 -11.96 1.76 -9.98
N GLY A 110 -12.82 1.66 -8.97
CA GLY A 110 -13.17 0.38 -8.36
C GLY A 110 -13.86 -0.62 -9.29
N ILE A 111 -13.57 -1.90 -9.06
CA ILE A 111 -14.18 -3.07 -9.71
C ILE A 111 -15.39 -3.55 -8.90
N TYR A 112 -15.35 -3.37 -7.58
CA TYR A 112 -16.38 -3.81 -6.64
C TYR A 112 -17.07 -2.61 -5.96
N GLU A 113 -18.01 -2.92 -5.07
CA GLU A 113 -18.64 -1.92 -4.21
C GLU A 113 -17.60 -1.13 -3.40
N ASN A 114 -17.95 0.12 -3.04
CA ASN A 114 -17.08 1.04 -2.27
C ASN A 114 -15.72 1.34 -2.94
N ASN A 115 -15.67 1.30 -4.27
CA ASN A 115 -14.48 1.59 -5.06
C ASN A 115 -13.30 0.62 -4.83
N GLU A 116 -13.56 -0.58 -4.32
CA GLU A 116 -12.53 -1.62 -4.19
C GLU A 116 -11.97 -2.00 -5.56
N PHE A 117 -10.66 -1.82 -5.72
CA PHE A 117 -9.93 -2.04 -6.95
C PHE A 117 -9.47 -3.51 -7.10
N GLY A 118 -9.14 -4.15 -5.98
CA GLY A 118 -8.74 -5.56 -5.95
C GLY A 118 -8.02 -5.92 -4.65
N LYS A 119 -7.85 -7.22 -4.42
CA LYS A 119 -7.04 -7.73 -3.31
C LYS A 119 -5.58 -7.40 -3.58
N ILE A 120 -4.86 -7.02 -2.53
CA ILE A 120 -3.42 -6.77 -2.61
C ILE A 120 -2.63 -7.71 -1.70
N ASP A 121 -1.52 -8.21 -2.25
CA ASP A 121 -0.52 -8.97 -1.52
C ASP A 121 0.83 -8.27 -1.69
N LEU A 122 1.41 -7.83 -0.56
CA LEU A 122 2.66 -7.08 -0.55
C LEU A 122 3.75 -7.90 0.13
N ASN A 123 4.83 -8.14 -0.60
CA ASN A 123 6.10 -8.63 -0.06
C ASN A 123 7.19 -7.56 -0.21
N ASN A 124 8.43 -7.85 0.20
CA ASN A 124 9.49 -6.85 0.35
C ASN A 124 9.75 -5.99 -0.90
N SER A 125 9.51 -6.51 -2.11
CA SER A 125 9.80 -5.80 -3.37
C SER A 125 8.73 -5.97 -4.44
N THR A 126 7.64 -6.67 -4.13
CA THR A 126 6.58 -6.96 -5.09
C THR A 126 5.21 -6.68 -4.47
N LEU A 127 4.43 -5.89 -5.20
CA LEU A 127 3.03 -5.64 -4.96
C LEU A 127 2.22 -6.39 -6.01
N THR A 128 1.38 -7.31 -5.59
CA THR A 128 0.39 -7.96 -6.46
C THR A 128 -0.95 -7.32 -6.21
N ILE A 129 -1.67 -6.97 -7.28
CA ILE A 129 -3.05 -6.50 -7.25
C ILE A 129 -3.88 -7.49 -8.07
N ASP A 130 -4.74 -8.25 -7.40
CA ASP A 130 -5.65 -9.20 -8.02
C ASP A 130 -7.06 -8.59 -8.07
N GLN A 131 -7.45 -8.10 -9.25
CA GLN A 131 -8.79 -7.52 -9.44
C GLN A 131 -9.88 -8.59 -9.44
N GLY A 132 -9.54 -9.88 -9.55
CA GLY A 132 -10.49 -10.99 -9.49
C GLY A 132 -10.99 -11.31 -8.08
N GLN A 133 -10.44 -10.63 -7.06
CA GLN A 133 -10.80 -10.82 -5.67
C GLN A 133 -11.24 -9.50 -5.02
N GLY A 134 -12.51 -9.43 -4.60
CA GLY A 134 -13.07 -8.33 -3.80
C GLY A 134 -13.50 -8.81 -2.41
N SER A 135 -13.79 -7.89 -1.50
CA SER A 135 -14.14 -8.24 -0.11
C SER A 135 -15.45 -9.03 0.01
N ASN A 136 -16.36 -8.85 -0.95
CA ASN A 136 -17.71 -9.43 -0.97
C ASN A 136 -17.92 -10.48 -2.08
N GLY A 137 -16.89 -10.82 -2.87
CA GLY A 137 -17.02 -11.74 -4.00
C GLY A 137 -15.83 -11.67 -4.95
N GLY A 138 -15.92 -12.38 -6.08
CA GLY A 138 -14.92 -12.34 -7.15
C GLY A 138 -15.50 -11.77 -8.44
N ALA A 139 -14.61 -11.39 -9.34
CA ALA A 139 -14.93 -10.96 -10.70
C ALA A 139 -14.13 -11.80 -11.70
N ASP A 140 -14.77 -12.18 -12.79
CA ASP A 140 -14.13 -12.81 -13.95
C ASP A 140 -13.75 -11.73 -14.97
N ASP A 141 -12.90 -12.09 -15.95
CA ASP A 141 -12.49 -11.21 -17.06
C ASP A 141 -11.81 -9.89 -16.64
N VAL A 142 -11.13 -9.89 -15.50
CA VAL A 142 -10.36 -8.76 -14.93
C VAL A 142 -8.86 -9.06 -14.88
N TYR A 143 -8.05 -8.10 -14.42
CA TYR A 143 -6.59 -8.21 -14.47
C TYR A 143 -5.95 -8.63 -13.15
N VAL A 144 -4.78 -9.26 -13.27
CA VAL A 144 -3.79 -9.36 -12.21
C VAL A 144 -2.58 -8.53 -12.59
N LEU A 145 -2.22 -7.58 -11.73
CA LEU A 145 -1.08 -6.70 -11.90
C LEU A 145 0.04 -7.12 -10.95
N ILE A 146 1.27 -7.09 -11.44
CA ILE A 146 2.47 -7.23 -10.62
C ILE A 146 3.26 -5.93 -10.76
N LEU A 147 3.58 -5.31 -9.63
CA LEU A 147 4.42 -4.13 -9.56
C LEU A 147 5.65 -4.41 -8.70
N THR A 148 6.79 -3.82 -9.07
CA THR A 148 8.07 -4.02 -8.39
C THR A 148 8.73 -2.69 -8.01
N LYS A 149 9.41 -2.68 -6.87
CA LYS A 149 10.26 -1.57 -6.42
C LYS A 149 11.64 -1.61 -7.05
#